data_AF-A0A2H6NCT9-F1
#
_entry.id   AF-A0A2H6NCT9-F1
#
_cell.length_a   1.000
_cell.length_b   1.000
_cell.length_c   1.000
_cell.angle_alpha   90.00
_cell.angle_beta   90.00
_cell.angle_gamma   90.00
#
_symmetry.space_group_name_H-M   'P 1'
#
loop_
_entity.id
_entity.type
_entity.pdbx_description
1 polymer ?
#
loop_
_entity_poly.entity_id
_entity_poly.type
_entity_poly.pdbx_seq_one_letter_code
_entity_poly.pdbx_strand_id
1 'polypeptide(L)'
;QDDMLFYVRRRLAYVGGDGVEEKKQVEVEVYRRDSKKLPGLGDPDIDWEESVYLNLILQKLDYIVTCAVCTRSDGGDIHIHKKKSQQVFASPSKHPMDSKGEESKISYPNIFFMIDNF
;
A
#
# COMPACT_ATOMS: atom_id res chain seq x y z
N GLN A 1 -18.74 1.59 1.37
CA GLN A 1 -17.77 1.10 0.37
C GLN A 1 -16.80 2.23 0.13
N ASP A 2 -15.49 1.97 0.10
CA ASP A 2 -14.47 3.01 -0.10
C ASP A 2 -14.73 3.78 -1.41
N ASP A 3 -14.76 5.11 -1.33
CA ASP A 3 -15.05 6.04 -2.42
C ASP A 3 -13.80 6.72 -2.97
N MET A 4 -12.62 6.44 -2.39
CA MET A 4 -11.35 6.98 -2.87
C MET A 4 -10.90 6.21 -4.12
N LEU A 5 -10.13 6.87 -4.97
CA LEU A 5 -9.49 6.32 -6.16
C LEU A 5 -8.05 6.81 -6.18
N PHE A 6 -7.13 5.86 -6.33
CA PHE A 6 -5.70 6.11 -6.32
C PHE A 6 -5.16 6.09 -7.76
N TYR A 7 -4.46 7.13 -8.17
CA TYR A 7 -3.89 7.28 -9.50
C TYR A 7 -2.38 7.44 -9.39
N VAL A 8 -1.65 6.54 -10.04
CA VAL A 8 -0.19 6.55 -10.11
C VAL A 8 0.22 7.37 -11.33
N ARG A 9 1.00 8.45 -11.13
CA ARG A 9 1.57 9.21 -12.24
C ARG A 9 2.71 8.42 -12.90
N ARG A 10 2.69 8.35 -14.23
CA ARG A 10 3.75 7.74 -15.03
C ARG A 10 5.04 8.54 -14.83
N ARG A 11 6.15 7.85 -14.62
CA ARG A 11 7.46 8.50 -14.57
C ARG A 11 7.85 8.97 -15.98
N LEU A 12 8.14 10.26 -16.16
CA LEU A 12 8.86 10.72 -17.35
C LEU A 12 10.29 10.15 -17.31
N ALA A 13 10.65 9.34 -18.30
CA ALA A 13 11.97 8.71 -18.41
C ALA A 13 13.11 9.69 -18.76
N TYR A 14 12.81 10.99 -18.86
CA TYR A 14 13.73 11.98 -19.42
C TYR A 14 14.03 13.11 -18.42
N VAL A 15 14.88 12.81 -17.44
CA VAL A 15 15.84 13.80 -16.93
C VAL A 15 17.18 13.09 -16.92
N GLY A 16 18.02 13.45 -17.89
CA GLY A 16 19.38 12.95 -18.00
C GLY A 16 20.30 13.60 -16.96
N GLY A 17 21.43 12.92 -16.70
CA GLY A 17 22.60 13.50 -16.04
C GLY A 17 22.85 12.97 -14.63
N ASP A 18 23.91 12.17 -14.51
CA ASP A 18 24.73 11.90 -13.32
C ASP A 18 24.08 11.47 -11.99
N GLY A 19 24.26 10.18 -11.69
CA GLY A 19 25.12 9.80 -10.57
C GLY A 19 24.64 10.03 -9.14
N VAL A 20 23.35 10.29 -8.90
CA VAL A 20 22.77 10.28 -7.55
C VAL A 20 21.59 9.33 -7.54
N GLU A 21 21.56 8.40 -6.58
CA GLU A 21 20.37 7.62 -6.22
C GLU A 21 19.28 8.56 -5.69
N GLU A 22 18.70 9.37 -6.57
CA GLU A 22 17.45 10.04 -6.27
C GLU A 22 16.44 8.93 -6.04
N LYS A 23 15.95 8.82 -4.79
CA LYS A 23 14.71 8.13 -4.46
C LYS A 23 13.63 8.75 -5.33
N LYS A 24 13.49 8.22 -6.54
CA LYS A 24 12.55 8.67 -7.55
C LYS A 24 11.15 8.54 -6.96
N GLN A 25 10.61 9.65 -6.48
CA GLN A 25 9.31 9.70 -5.84
C GLN A 25 8.25 9.36 -6.89
N VAL A 26 7.53 8.27 -6.67
CA VAL A 26 6.32 7.96 -7.42
C VAL A 26 5.20 8.78 -6.81
N GLU A 27 4.55 9.62 -7.61
CA GLU A 27 3.46 10.46 -7.16
C GLU A 27 2.14 9.70 -7.27
N VAL A 28 1.40 9.63 -6.16
CA VAL A 28 0.07 9.02 -6.09
C VAL A 28 -0.94 10.12 -5.80
N GLU A 29 -1.81 10.37 -6.75
CA GLU A 29 -2.93 11.29 -6.58
C GLU A 29 -4.15 10.52 -6.06
N VAL A 30 -4.88 11.13 -5.13
CA VAL A 30 -6.06 10.50 -4.53
C VAL A 30 -7.26 11.41 -4.66
N TYR A 31 -8.33 10.86 -5.22
CA TYR A 31 -9.58 11.58 -5.45
C TYR A 31 -10.75 10.75 -4.98
N ARG A 32 -11.84 11.41 -4.59
CA ARG A 32 -13.14 10.72 -4.48
C ARG A 32 -13.69 10.39 -5.86
N ARG A 33 -14.45 9.30 -5.94
CA ARG A 33 -15.08 8.78 -7.16
C ARG A 33 -16.01 9.78 -7.86
N ASP A 34 -16.59 10.72 -7.11
CA ASP A 34 -17.48 11.78 -7.61
C ASP A 34 -16.76 13.13 -7.84
N SER A 35 -15.44 13.16 -7.70
CA SER A 35 -14.65 14.38 -7.86
C SER A 35 -14.74 14.92 -9.29
N LYS A 36 -14.91 16.24 -9.43
CA LYS A 36 -14.80 16.93 -10.72
C LYS A 36 -13.36 17.07 -11.23
N LYS A 37 -12.38 16.69 -10.41
CA LYS A 37 -10.93 16.80 -10.70
C LYS A 37 -10.31 15.45 -11.06
N LEU A 38 -11.13 14.44 -11.39
CA LEU A 38 -10.61 13.14 -11.81
C LEU A 38 -9.76 13.27 -13.08
N PRO A 39 -8.66 12.51 -13.20
CA PRO A 39 -7.92 12.41 -14.45
C PRO A 39 -8.83 12.00 -15.60
N GLY A 40 -8.59 12.58 -16.78
CA GLY A 40 -9.33 12.23 -17.99
C GLY A 40 -9.05 10.78 -18.39
N LEU A 41 -10.05 10.08 -18.94
CA LEU A 41 -9.84 8.71 -19.42
C LEU A 41 -8.77 8.70 -20.52
N GLY A 42 -7.73 7.89 -20.34
CA GLY A 42 -6.59 7.82 -21.26
C GLY A 42 -5.57 8.94 -21.11
N ASP A 43 -5.59 9.68 -19.99
CA ASP A 43 -4.51 10.61 -19.62
C ASP A 43 -3.14 9.88 -19.73
N PRO A 44 -2.22 10.35 -20.60
CA PRO A 44 -0.95 9.68 -20.85
C PRO A 44 0.03 9.80 -19.68
N ASP A 45 -0.20 10.75 -18.78
CA ASP A 45 0.62 10.96 -17.58
C ASP A 45 0.18 10.05 -16.43
N ILE A 46 -0.89 9.27 -16.61
CA ILE A 46 -1.36 8.28 -15.65
C ILE A 46 -0.86 6.89 -16.07
N ASP A 47 -0.25 6.19 -15.13
CA ASP A 47 -0.02 4.77 -15.23
C ASP A 47 -1.30 4.03 -14.84
N TRP A 48 -2.16 3.79 -15.84
CA TRP A 48 -3.45 3.14 -15.65
C TRP A 48 -3.33 1.71 -15.13
N GLU A 49 -2.27 1.00 -15.52
CA GLU A 49 -2.02 -0.38 -15.08
C GLU A 49 -1.70 -0.40 -13.58
N GLU A 50 -0.70 0.38 -13.16
CA GLU A 50 -0.32 0.50 -11.75
C GLU A 50 -1.47 1.06 -10.89
N SER A 51 -2.24 2.02 -11.43
CA SER A 51 -3.43 2.56 -10.76
C SER A 51 -4.49 1.48 -10.53
N VAL A 52 -4.77 0.64 -11.54
CA VAL A 52 -5.73 -0.47 -11.39
C VAL A 52 -5.23 -1.46 -10.33
N TYR A 53 -3.97 -1.86 -10.38
CA TYR A 53 -3.39 -2.78 -9.37
C TYR A 53 -3.50 -2.22 -7.96
N LEU A 54 -3.14 -0.94 -7.78
CA LEU A 54 -3.22 -0.29 -6.48
C LEU A 54 -4.66 -0.28 -5.94
N ASN A 55 -5.65 0.12 -6.74
CA ASN A 55 -7.05 0.12 -6.29
C ASN A 55 -7.58 -1.30 -6.00
N LEU A 56 -7.18 -2.31 -6.78
CA LEU A 56 -7.52 -3.70 -6.49
C LEU A 56 -6.95 -4.15 -5.13
N ILE A 57 -5.66 -3.91 -4.92
CA ILE A 57 -4.95 -4.25 -3.68
C ILE A 57 -5.61 -3.57 -2.48
N LEU A 58 -5.97 -2.29 -2.58
CA LEU A 58 -6.51 -1.53 -1.45
C LEU A 58 -7.98 -1.81 -1.16
N GLN A 59 -8.79 -2.11 -2.18
CA GLN A 59 -10.26 -2.06 -2.06
C GLN A 59 -10.99 -3.35 -2.42
N LYS A 60 -10.34 -4.29 -3.10
CA LYS A 60 -10.99 -5.51 -3.61
C LYS A 60 -10.43 -6.81 -3.02
N LEU A 61 -9.35 -6.72 -2.24
CA LEU A 61 -8.73 -7.85 -1.57
C LEU A 61 -8.95 -7.76 -0.06
N ASP A 62 -9.24 -8.91 0.55
CA ASP A 62 -9.32 -9.06 2.00
C ASP A 62 -8.01 -9.63 2.54
N TYR A 63 -7.45 -8.98 3.56
CA TYR A 63 -6.21 -9.40 4.20
C TYR A 63 -6.45 -9.83 5.64
N ILE A 64 -5.82 -10.94 6.02
CA ILE A 64 -5.88 -11.48 7.37
C ILE A 64 -4.46 -11.70 7.87
N VAL A 65 -4.09 -10.99 8.93
CA VAL A 65 -2.85 -11.26 9.67
C VAL A 65 -3.14 -12.33 10.71
N THR A 66 -2.28 -13.35 10.77
CA THR A 66 -2.39 -14.44 11.74
C THR A 66 -1.10 -14.56 12.54
N CYS A 67 -1.24 -14.47 13.87
CA CYS A 67 -0.17 -14.75 14.82
C CYS A 67 -0.47 -16.08 15.53
N ALA A 68 0.52 -16.96 15.64
CA ALA A 68 0.35 -18.27 16.26
C ALA A 68 1.54 -18.67 17.14
N VAL A 69 1.25 -19.28 18.28
CA VAL A 69 2.23 -19.91 19.16
C VAL A 69 2.34 -21.37 18.75
N CYS A 70 3.54 -21.79 18.33
CA CYS A 70 3.75 -23.12 17.76
C CYS A 70 5.00 -23.80 18.33
N THR A 71 5.02 -25.13 18.34
CA THR A 71 6.24 -25.93 18.52
C THR A 71 6.57 -26.62 17.21
N ARG A 72 7.82 -26.50 16.76
CA ARG A 72 8.33 -27.26 15.63
C ARG A 72 8.99 -28.53 16.15
N SER A 73 8.50 -29.68 15.72
CA SER A 73 9.09 -30.99 16.04
C SER A 73 10.36 -31.24 15.20
N ASP A 74 11.19 -32.18 15.64
CA ASP A 74 12.43 -32.55 14.93
C ASP A 74 12.17 -33.13 13.52
N GLY A 75 10.96 -33.67 13.29
CA GLY A 75 10.49 -34.13 11.98
C GLY A 75 10.01 -33.00 11.04
N GLY A 76 10.00 -31.75 11.51
CA GLY A 76 9.57 -30.57 10.73
C GLY A 76 8.09 -30.20 10.89
N ASP A 77 7.27 -31.05 11.54
CA ASP A 77 5.86 -30.74 11.77
C ASP A 77 5.70 -29.58 12.76
N ILE A 78 4.79 -28.65 12.42
CA ILE A 78 4.46 -27.47 13.23
C ILE A 78 3.15 -27.75 13.98
N HIS A 79 3.23 -27.85 15.31
CA HIS A 79 2.06 -27.94 16.18
C HIS A 79 1.63 -26.55 16.65
N ILE A 80 0.39 -26.15 16.35
CA ILE A 80 -0.17 -24.84 16.73
C ILE A 80 -0.89 -24.94 18.08
N HIS A 81 -0.37 -24.30 19.10
CA HIS A 81 -0.99 -24.24 20.44
C HIS A 81 -2.11 -23.21 20.53
N LYS A 82 -1.87 -22.03 19.93
CA LYS A 82 -2.81 -20.92 19.92
C LYS A 82 -2.63 -20.14 18.64
N LYS A 83 -3.72 -19.72 18.02
CA LYS A 83 -3.71 -18.80 16.88
C LYS A 83 -4.70 -17.67 17.09
N LYS A 84 -4.35 -16.48 16.62
CA LYS A 84 -5.23 -15.32 16.53
C LYS A 84 -5.10 -14.75 15.12
N SER A 85 -6.24 -14.59 14.47
CA SER A 85 -6.34 -13.97 13.15
C SER A 85 -7.16 -12.69 13.27
N GLN A 86 -6.72 -11.65 12.56
CA GLN A 86 -7.38 -10.35 12.51
C GLN A 86 -7.39 -9.86 11.07
N GLN A 87 -8.53 -9.36 10.63
CA GLN A 87 -8.63 -8.67 9.34
C GLN A 87 -7.88 -7.34 9.44
N VAL A 88 -7.04 -7.06 8.44
CA VAL A 88 -6.26 -5.83 8.33
C VAL A 88 -6.55 -5.16 7.00
N PHE A 89 -6.25 -3.86 6.92
CA PHE A 89 -6.47 -3.07 5.72
C PHE A 89 -5.14 -2.62 5.15
N ALA A 90 -5.00 -2.77 3.84
CA ALA A 90 -3.86 -2.27 3.09
C ALA A 90 -3.90 -0.74 3.02
N SER A 91 -2.74 -0.11 3.08
CA SER A 91 -2.55 1.33 2.97
C SER A 91 -1.33 1.64 2.10
N PRO A 92 -1.42 2.57 1.14
CA PRO A 92 -0.27 3.07 0.39
C PRO A 92 0.53 4.11 1.17
N SER A 93 0.13 4.42 2.40
CA SER A 93 0.79 5.37 3.29
C SER A 93 1.31 4.69 4.54
N LYS A 94 2.50 5.13 4.98
CA LYS A 94 3.10 4.71 6.24
C LYS A 94 2.72 5.68 7.35
N HIS A 95 2.23 5.13 8.46
CA HIS A 95 2.04 5.83 9.72
C HIS A 95 3.16 5.39 10.70
N PRO A 96 4.15 6.24 10.97
CA PRO A 96 5.18 5.97 11.98
C PRO A 96 4.54 5.89 13.37
N MET A 97 4.89 4.85 14.15
CA MET A 97 4.34 4.59 15.48
C MET A 97 5.30 5.01 16.61
N ASP A 98 6.47 5.52 16.26
CA ASP A 98 7.55 5.96 17.13
C ASP A 98 7.31 7.35 17.76
N SER A 99 6.44 8.16 17.14
CA SER A 99 6.18 9.54 17.56
C SER A 99 4.69 9.85 17.51
N LYS A 100 4.13 10.40 18.60
CA LYS A 100 2.74 10.87 18.60
C LYS A 100 2.62 12.13 17.72
N GLY A 101 2.03 11.98 16.54
CA GLY A 101 1.70 13.10 15.65
C GLY A 101 2.54 13.23 14.37
N GLU A 102 3.29 12.19 13.96
CA GLU A 102 3.95 12.22 12.65
C GLU A 102 2.94 12.12 11.49
N GLU A 103 3.14 12.97 10.48
CA GLU A 103 2.32 12.99 9.26
C GLU A 103 2.43 11.67 8.49
N SER A 104 1.28 11.20 7.97
CA SER A 104 1.23 10.06 7.06
C SER A 104 2.01 10.38 5.79
N LYS A 105 3.00 9.56 5.45
CA LYS A 105 3.79 9.72 4.22
C LYS A 105 3.38 8.66 3.21
N ILE A 106 3.12 9.06 1.96
CA ILE A 106 2.95 8.12 0.85
C ILE A 106 4.21 7.26 0.76
N SER A 107 4.01 5.95 0.78
CA SER A 107 5.08 4.96 0.79
C SER A 107 5.07 4.04 -0.43
N TYR A 108 4.12 4.24 -1.35
CA TYR A 108 4.05 3.55 -2.63
C TYR A 108 5.42 3.58 -3.32
N PRO A 109 5.93 2.44 -3.84
CA PRO A 109 5.23 1.18 -4.09
C PRO A 109 5.04 0.25 -2.87
N ASN A 110 5.53 0.62 -1.68
CA ASN A 110 5.34 -0.20 -0.48
C ASN A 110 3.93 -0.03 0.09
N ILE A 111 3.26 -1.16 0.27
CA ILE A 111 1.94 -1.27 0.88
C ILE A 111 2.09 -1.74 2.32
N PHE A 112 1.49 -1.00 3.25
CA PHE A 112 1.51 -1.30 4.69
C PHE A 112 0.16 -1.83 5.13
N PHE A 113 0.17 -2.68 6.16
CA PHE A 113 -1.04 -3.18 6.79
C PHE A 113 -1.10 -2.64 8.21
N MET A 114 -2.14 -1.87 8.50
CA MET A 114 -2.32 -1.31 9.85
C MET A 114 -2.86 -2.39 10.79
N ILE A 115 -2.23 -2.50 11.95
CA ILE A 115 -2.66 -3.36 13.05
C ILE A 115 -2.92 -2.44 14.24
N ASP A 116 -4.19 -2.24 14.56
CA ASP A 116 -4.61 -1.48 15.74
C ASP A 116 -4.80 -2.45 16.92
N ASN A 117 -4.43 -2.02 18.14
CA ASN A 117 -4.34 -2.80 19.40
C ASN A 117 -3.08 -3.66 19.58
N PHE A 118 -1.95 -3.00 19.86
CA PHE A 118 -0.79 -3.64 20.49
C PHE A 118 -0.91 -3.67 22.02
#